data_AF-A0A969Z753-F1
#
_entry.id   AF-A0A969Z753-F1
#
_cell.length_a   1.000
_cell.length_b   1.000
_cell.length_c   1.000
_cell.angle_alpha   90.00
_cell.angle_beta   90.00
_cell.angle_gamma   90.00
#
_symmetry.space_group_name_H-M   'P 1'
#
loop_
_entity.id
_entity.type
_entity.pdbx_description
1 polymer ?
#
loop_
_entity_poly.entity_id
_entity_poly.type
_entity_poly.pdbx_seq_one_letter_code
_entity_poly.pdbx_strand_id
1 'polypeptide(L)'
;MNNLDVFNNSSIILERKIPPKIISWITIMILSLIIFLSISLFYKYHKYLYYLGTVIVEDKNYYIKLYIDKDKIPNFSNNELFIDNIKTKYQIKKISEHYYLTENKKKFYEVYITCLLDKKIIMDNNLIELVFKMPKTTIMQEIMKKIKKELR
;
A
#
# COMPACT_ATOMS: atom_id res chain seq x y z
N MET A 1 -17.03 23.08 -49.75
CA MET A 1 -15.76 23.31 -49.03
C MET A 1 -15.77 24.76 -48.59
N ASN A 2 -16.22 25.05 -47.36
CA ASN A 2 -16.33 26.43 -46.89
C ASN A 2 -14.96 26.88 -46.39
N ASN A 3 -14.29 27.73 -47.17
CA ASN A 3 -13.06 28.41 -46.76
C ASN A 3 -13.38 29.30 -45.56
N LEU A 4 -13.03 28.82 -44.37
CA LEU A 4 -12.94 29.65 -43.18
C LEU A 4 -11.75 30.58 -43.37
N ASP A 5 -12.03 31.81 -43.79
CA ASP A 5 -11.02 32.85 -43.94
C ASP A 5 -10.64 33.38 -42.54
N VAL A 6 -9.64 32.74 -41.95
CA VAL A 6 -9.25 32.89 -40.53
C VAL A 6 -8.89 34.35 -40.18
N PHE A 7 -8.43 35.13 -41.15
CA PHE A 7 -8.05 36.52 -40.95
C PHE A 7 -9.25 37.46 -40.86
N ASN A 8 -10.30 37.27 -41.68
CA ASN A 8 -11.52 38.10 -41.63
C ASN A 8 -12.47 37.71 -40.49
N ASN A 9 -12.47 36.44 -40.08
CA ASN A 9 -13.31 35.93 -38.99
C ASN A 9 -12.60 35.90 -37.63
N SER A 10 -11.37 36.40 -37.55
CA SER A 10 -10.58 36.41 -36.31
C SER A 10 -11.30 37.19 -35.18
N SER A 11 -11.91 38.33 -35.49
CA SER A 11 -12.74 39.11 -34.58
C SER A 11 -13.98 38.34 -34.09
N ILE A 12 -14.65 37.61 -34.97
CA ILE A 12 -15.83 36.79 -34.67
C ILE A 12 -15.49 35.59 -33.76
N ILE A 13 -14.29 35.02 -33.92
CA ILE A 13 -13.78 33.94 -33.06
C ILE A 13 -13.41 34.51 -31.68
N LEU A 14 -12.79 35.68 -31.62
CA LEU A 14 -12.41 36.38 -30.38
C LEU A 14 -13.63 36.86 -29.57
N GLU A 15 -14.72 37.25 -30.22
CA GLU A 15 -15.96 37.70 -29.57
C GLU A 15 -16.93 36.55 -29.23
N ARG A 16 -16.60 35.30 -29.60
CA ARG A 16 -17.46 34.15 -29.34
C ARG A 16 -17.48 33.82 -27.84
N LYS A 17 -18.46 34.38 -27.13
CA LYS A 17 -18.73 34.05 -25.74
C LYS A 17 -18.93 32.55 -25.59
N ILE A 18 -18.12 31.93 -24.73
CA ILE A 18 -18.25 30.52 -24.39
C ILE A 18 -19.65 30.31 -23.78
N PRO A 19 -20.44 29.35 -24.28
CA PRO A 19 -21.76 29.07 -23.74
C PRO A 19 -21.68 28.80 -22.22
N PRO A 20 -22.59 29.35 -21.41
CA PRO A 20 -22.54 29.23 -19.95
C PRO A 20 -22.61 27.78 -19.48
N LYS A 21 -23.27 26.90 -20.25
CA LYS A 21 -23.29 25.45 -19.99
C LYS A 21 -21.90 24.82 -20.02
N ILE A 22 -21.04 25.22 -20.96
CA ILE A 22 -19.66 24.70 -21.06
C ILE A 22 -18.83 25.17 -19.86
N ILE A 23 -18.97 26.44 -19.47
CA ILE A 23 -18.30 26.98 -18.28
C ILE A 23 -18.74 26.19 -17.04
N SER A 24 -20.04 25.93 -16.89
CA SER A 24 -20.57 25.13 -15.78
C SER A 24 -19.98 23.73 -15.73
N TRP A 25 -19.90 23.02 -16.86
CA TRP A 25 -19.26 21.70 -16.93
C TRP A 25 -17.78 21.74 -16.53
N ILE A 26 -17.03 22.74 -17.01
CA ILE A 26 -15.62 22.93 -16.65
C ILE A 26 -15.49 23.18 -15.14
N THR A 27 -16.34 24.03 -14.55
CA THR A 27 -16.32 24.30 -13.11
C THR A 27 -16.60 23.05 -12.27
N ILE A 28 -17.57 22.23 -12.68
CA ILE A 28 -17.89 20.95 -12.01
C ILE A 28 -16.68 20.02 -12.08
N MET A 29 -16.03 19.93 -13.23
CA MET A 29 -14.85 19.08 -13.42
C MET A 29 -13.70 19.52 -12.51
N ILE A 30 -13.41 20.83 -12.44
CA ILE A 30 -12.37 21.39 -11.57
C ILE A 30 -12.69 21.13 -10.09
N LEU A 31 -13.93 21.37 -9.65
CA LEU A 31 -14.38 21.09 -8.29
C LEU A 31 -14.21 19.61 -7.94
N SER A 32 -14.61 18.71 -8.83
CA SER A 32 -14.45 17.27 -8.63
C SER A 32 -12.97 16.88 -8.47
N LEU A 33 -12.10 17.45 -9.30
CA LEU A 33 -10.66 17.20 -9.24
C LEU A 33 -10.07 17.67 -7.90
N ILE A 34 -10.46 18.85 -7.42
CA ILE A 34 -10.03 19.38 -6.13
C ILE A 34 -10.47 18.43 -5.00
N ILE A 35 -11.72 17.95 -5.02
CA ILE A 35 -12.22 17.00 -4.03
C ILE A 35 -11.39 15.71 -4.03
N PHE A 36 -11.11 15.14 -5.20
CA PHE A 36 -10.27 13.95 -5.30
C PHE A 36 -8.85 14.18 -4.79
N LEU A 37 -8.24 15.33 -5.10
CA LEU A 37 -6.92 15.71 -4.59
C LEU A 37 -6.94 15.87 -3.06
N SER A 38 -7.97 16.52 -2.51
CA SER A 38 -8.15 16.65 -1.07
C SER A 38 -8.27 15.28 -0.39
N ILE A 39 -9.10 14.37 -0.92
CA ILE A 39 -9.22 13.01 -0.38
C ILE A 39 -7.86 12.30 -0.43
N SER A 40 -7.14 12.38 -1.56
CA SER A 40 -5.83 11.73 -1.72
C SER A 40 -4.78 12.21 -0.70
N LEU A 41 -4.82 13.49 -0.34
CA LEU A 41 -3.88 14.11 0.60
C LEU A 41 -4.26 13.90 2.06
N PHE A 42 -5.54 14.02 2.40
CA PHE A 42 -5.99 14.09 3.80
C PHE A 42 -6.60 12.78 4.33
N TYR A 43 -7.16 11.93 3.46
CA TYR A 43 -7.78 10.69 3.91
C TYR A 43 -6.73 9.68 4.35
N LYS A 44 -6.71 9.41 5.66
CA LYS A 44 -5.79 8.46 6.31
C LYS A 44 -6.50 7.13 6.52
N TYR A 45 -5.95 6.06 5.96
CA TYR A 45 -6.47 4.70 6.12
C TYR A 45 -5.39 3.75 6.62
N HIS A 46 -5.82 2.63 7.21
CA HIS A 46 -4.93 1.54 7.59
C HIS A 46 -4.80 0.55 6.44
N LYS A 47 -3.57 0.08 6.22
CA LYS A 47 -3.28 -1.00 5.29
C LYS A 47 -3.08 -2.29 6.07
N TYR A 48 -3.62 -3.38 5.55
CA TYR A 48 -3.48 -4.70 6.14
C TYR A 48 -2.63 -5.56 5.22
N LEU A 49 -1.65 -6.27 5.78
CA LEU A 49 -0.85 -7.25 5.06
C LEU A 49 -1.12 -8.63 5.65
N TYR A 50 -1.54 -9.54 4.80
CA TYR A 50 -1.85 -10.92 5.16
C TYR A 50 -0.66 -11.80 4.82
N TYR A 51 -0.22 -12.61 5.78
CA TYR A 51 0.84 -13.58 5.61
C TYR A 51 0.42 -14.90 6.23
N LEU A 52 0.95 -15.98 5.67
CA LEU A 52 0.86 -17.30 6.25
C LEU A 52 2.19 -17.58 6.96
N GLY A 53 2.11 -17.88 8.23
CA GLY A 53 3.25 -18.23 9.08
C GLY A 53 3.18 -19.67 9.53
N THR A 54 4.33 -20.25 9.83
CA THR A 54 4.45 -21.58 10.43
C THR A 54 5.02 -21.44 11.83
N VAL A 55 4.36 -22.04 12.81
CA VAL A 55 4.87 -22.09 14.19
C VAL A 55 6.00 -23.12 14.24
N ILE A 56 7.14 -22.72 14.79
CA ILE A 56 8.32 -23.54 15.01
C ILE A 56 8.60 -23.60 16.51
N VAL A 57 8.76 -24.81 17.03
CA VAL A 57 9.13 -25.06 18.43
C VAL A 57 10.61 -25.42 18.52
N GLU A 58 11.42 -24.52 19.07
CA GLU A 58 12.86 -24.76 19.33
C GLU A 58 13.16 -24.51 20.80
N ASP A 59 13.73 -25.51 21.49
CA ASP A 59 14.21 -25.40 22.88
C ASP A 59 13.21 -24.76 23.86
N LYS A 60 11.93 -25.19 23.77
CA LYS A 60 10.78 -24.70 24.57
C LYS A 60 10.34 -23.26 24.27
N ASN A 61 10.89 -22.63 23.23
CA ASN A 61 10.45 -21.35 22.73
C ASN A 61 9.64 -21.50 21.44
N TYR A 62 8.69 -20.59 21.25
CA TYR A 62 7.80 -20.59 20.09
C TYR A 62 8.14 -19.42 19.17
N TYR A 63 8.38 -19.75 17.91
CA TYR A 63 8.67 -18.79 16.86
C TYR A 63 7.66 -18.94 15.74
N ILE A 64 7.40 -17.86 15.03
CA ILE A 64 6.63 -17.93 13.79
C ILE A 64 7.59 -17.60 12.65
N LYS A 65 7.77 -18.56 11.76
CA LYS A 65 8.50 -18.40 10.51
C LYS A 65 7.54 -17.93 9.42
N LEU A 66 7.92 -16.90 8.70
CA LEU A 66 7.13 -16.35 7.60
C LEU A 66 8.05 -15.77 6.51
N TYR A 67 7.55 -15.72 5.28
CA TYR A 67 8.30 -15.24 4.12
C TYR A 67 7.87 -13.83 3.75
N ILE A 68 8.80 -12.87 3.81
CA ILE A 68 8.54 -11.46 3.46
C ILE A 68 9.37 -11.06 2.25
N ASP A 69 8.73 -10.37 1.31
CA ASP A 69 9.41 -9.63 0.24
C ASP A 69 10.39 -8.59 0.83
N LYS A 70 11.62 -8.55 0.32
CA LYS A 70 12.68 -7.62 0.75
C LYS A 70 12.18 -6.19 0.92
N ASP A 71 11.36 -5.74 -0.02
CA ASP A 71 10.88 -4.36 -0.09
C ASP A 71 9.89 -4.01 1.04
N LYS A 72 9.29 -5.02 1.66
CA LYS A 72 8.31 -4.85 2.73
C LYS A 72 8.93 -4.97 4.12
N ILE A 73 10.10 -5.58 4.27
CA ILE A 73 10.79 -5.80 5.55
C ILE A 73 10.97 -4.51 6.37
N PRO A 74 11.40 -3.36 5.81
CA PRO A 74 11.60 -2.13 6.61
C PRO A 74 10.32 -1.62 7.26
N ASN A 75 9.15 -1.99 6.72
CA ASN A 75 7.87 -1.54 7.24
C ASN A 75 7.33 -2.44 8.36
N PHE A 76 8.04 -3.50 8.77
CA PHE A 76 7.54 -4.43 9.78
C PHE A 76 7.80 -4.03 11.23
N SER A 77 8.68 -3.08 11.53
CA SER A 77 9.03 -2.80 12.94
C SER A 77 7.93 -2.08 13.74
N ASN A 78 6.97 -1.42 13.05
CA ASN A 78 5.96 -0.55 13.68
C ASN A 78 4.51 -1.00 13.43
N ASN A 79 4.27 -2.24 13.02
CA ASN A 79 2.92 -2.72 12.73
C ASN A 79 2.28 -3.38 13.95
N GLU A 80 0.97 -3.44 13.97
CA GLU A 80 0.22 -4.25 14.92
C GLU A 80 -0.03 -5.62 14.29
N LEU A 81 0.33 -6.70 14.98
CA LEU A 81 0.04 -8.06 14.52
C LEU A 81 -1.30 -8.53 15.10
N PHE A 82 -2.08 -9.20 14.26
CA PHE A 82 -3.27 -9.92 14.65
C PHE A 82 -3.13 -11.38 14.25
N ILE A 83 -3.48 -12.28 15.17
CA ILE A 83 -3.58 -13.73 14.96
C ILE A 83 -4.98 -14.12 15.43
N ASP A 84 -5.79 -14.76 14.59
CA ASP A 84 -7.19 -15.08 14.89
C ASP A 84 -8.01 -13.87 15.39
N ASN A 85 -7.81 -12.70 14.77
CA ASN A 85 -8.39 -11.41 15.17
C ASN A 85 -7.98 -10.87 16.56
N ILE A 86 -7.07 -11.55 17.27
CA ILE A 86 -6.54 -11.09 18.54
C ILE A 86 -5.29 -10.27 18.30
N LYS A 87 -5.26 -9.05 18.84
CA LYS A 87 -4.10 -8.16 18.76
C LYS A 87 -2.96 -8.69 19.64
N THR A 88 -1.81 -8.93 19.03
CA THR A 88 -0.64 -9.49 19.71
C THR A 88 0.60 -8.65 19.46
N LYS A 89 1.40 -8.42 20.51
CA LYS A 89 2.72 -7.80 20.37
C LYS A 89 3.70 -8.82 19.80
N TYR A 90 4.53 -8.41 18.85
CA TYR A 90 5.59 -9.25 18.29
C TYR A 90 6.92 -8.51 18.24
N GLN A 91 7.99 -9.29 18.14
CA GLN A 91 9.33 -8.80 17.88
C GLN A 91 9.96 -9.63 16.77
N ILE A 92 10.76 -9.00 15.91
CA ILE A 92 11.54 -9.71 14.90
C ILE A 92 12.79 -10.24 15.60
N LYS A 93 12.91 -11.57 15.71
CA LYS A 93 14.09 -12.21 16.30
C LYS A 93 15.23 -12.29 15.29
N LYS A 94 14.93 -12.73 14.07
CA LYS A 94 15.93 -12.98 13.03
C LYS A 94 15.32 -12.78 11.64
N ILE A 95 16.11 -12.17 10.76
CA ILE A 95 15.89 -12.19 9.32
C ILE A 95 17.02 -13.05 8.76
N SER A 96 16.68 -14.11 8.02
CA SER A 96 17.68 -14.98 7.40
C SER A 96 18.49 -14.19 6.37
N GLU A 97 19.77 -14.48 6.23
CA GLU A 97 20.60 -13.93 5.14
C GLU A 97 20.26 -14.57 3.79
N HIS A 98 19.69 -15.79 3.84
CA HIS A 98 19.25 -16.54 2.67
C HIS A 98 17.89 -16.04 2.19
N TYR A 99 17.76 -15.90 0.88
CA TYR A 99 16.54 -15.48 0.22
C TYR A 99 16.14 -16.46 -0.88
N TYR A 100 14.84 -16.56 -1.10
CA TYR A 100 14.25 -17.29 -2.22
C TYR A 100 13.95 -16.31 -3.34
N LEU A 101 14.33 -16.68 -4.56
CA LEU A 101 13.91 -15.97 -5.75
C LEU A 101 12.64 -16.63 -6.29
N THR A 102 11.62 -15.83 -6.54
CA THR A 102 10.52 -16.25 -7.40
C THR A 102 10.90 -16.08 -8.87
N GLU A 103 10.15 -16.74 -9.76
CA GLU A 103 10.33 -16.65 -11.22
C GLU A 103 10.37 -15.19 -11.71
N ASN A 104 9.60 -14.30 -11.05
CA ASN A 104 9.55 -12.87 -11.33
C ASN A 104 10.70 -12.06 -10.70
N LYS A 105 11.82 -12.70 -10.33
CA LYS A 105 13.00 -12.09 -9.69
C LYS A 105 12.74 -11.38 -8.36
N LYS A 106 11.60 -11.62 -7.70
CA LYS A 106 11.33 -11.05 -6.37
C LYS A 106 12.02 -11.88 -5.30
N LYS A 107 12.69 -11.20 -4.37
CA LYS A 107 13.46 -11.79 -3.27
C LYS A 107 12.60 -11.88 -2.01
N PHE A 108 12.39 -13.08 -1.51
CA PHE A 108 11.70 -13.35 -0.26
C PHE A 108 12.69 -13.81 0.79
N TYR A 109 12.67 -13.17 1.95
CA TYR A 109 13.51 -13.54 3.09
C TYR A 109 12.67 -14.28 4.12
N GLU A 110 13.29 -15.28 4.73
CA GLU A 110 12.73 -15.93 5.91
C GLU A 110 12.87 -15.00 7.12
N VAL A 111 11.75 -14.72 7.77
CA VAL A 111 11.69 -13.88 8.95
C VAL A 111 11.08 -14.68 10.09
N TYR A 112 11.75 -14.62 11.24
CA TYR A 112 11.36 -15.30 12.47
C TYR A 112 10.88 -14.24 13.46
N ILE A 113 9.61 -14.33 13.86
CA ILE A 113 9.01 -13.44 14.84
C ILE A 113 8.70 -14.19 16.13
N THR A 114 8.85 -13.50 17.25
CA THR A 114 8.40 -13.95 18.57
C THR A 114 7.14 -13.21 18.95
N CYS A 115 6.14 -13.91 19.45
CA CYS A 115 4.94 -13.30 20.01
C CYS A 115 4.34 -14.22 21.10
N LEU A 116 3.48 -13.67 21.93
CA LEU A 116 2.71 -14.45 22.90
C LEU A 116 1.61 -15.20 22.15
N LEU A 117 1.82 -16.49 21.91
CA LEU A 117 0.85 -17.38 21.27
C LEU A 117 -0.10 -17.99 22.32
N ASP A 118 -1.37 -18.14 21.96
CA ASP A 118 -2.32 -18.90 22.77
C ASP A 118 -1.98 -20.39 22.68
N LYS A 119 -2.12 -21.12 23.80
CA LYS A 119 -1.81 -22.55 23.93
C LYS A 119 -2.49 -23.43 22.87
N LYS A 120 -3.62 -22.98 22.32
CA LYS A 120 -4.35 -23.67 21.24
C LYS A 120 -3.59 -23.70 19.90
N ILE A 121 -2.75 -22.70 19.66
CA ILE A 121 -2.06 -22.47 18.39
C ILE A 121 -0.60 -22.97 18.46
N ILE A 122 -0.12 -23.22 19.67
CA ILE A 122 1.21 -23.76 19.99
C ILE A 122 1.27 -25.24 19.63
N MET A 123 1.37 -25.53 18.34
CA MET A 123 1.68 -26.86 17.82
C MET A 123 2.76 -26.70 16.76
N ASP A 124 3.78 -27.57 16.81
CA ASP A 124 4.88 -27.51 15.86
C ASP A 124 4.38 -27.75 14.43
N ASN A 125 4.91 -26.99 13.48
CA ASN A 125 4.47 -26.94 12.08
C ASN A 125 3.00 -26.50 11.88
N ASN A 126 2.36 -25.89 12.87
CA ASN A 126 1.02 -25.34 12.69
C ASN A 126 1.06 -24.11 11.78
N LEU A 127 0.15 -24.06 10.81
CA LEU A 127 0.00 -22.93 9.89
C LEU A 127 -0.99 -21.93 10.47
N ILE A 128 -0.57 -20.66 10.50
CA ILE A 128 -1.35 -19.58 11.10
C ILE A 128 -1.43 -18.40 10.15
N GLU A 129 -2.60 -17.77 10.11
CA GLU A 129 -2.80 -16.52 9.38
C GLU A 129 -2.39 -15.34 10.25
N LEU A 130 -1.54 -14.49 9.68
CA LEU A 130 -1.00 -13.31 10.33
C LEU A 130 -1.50 -12.07 9.58
N VAL A 131 -2.13 -11.15 10.30
CA VAL A 131 -2.55 -9.87 9.75
C VAL A 131 -1.73 -8.76 10.38
N PHE A 132 -0.89 -8.11 9.59
CA PHE A 132 -0.15 -6.93 10.01
C PHE A 132 -0.92 -5.67 9.62
N LYS A 133 -1.41 -4.95 10.62
CA LYS A 133 -2.01 -3.63 10.45
C LYS A 133 -0.91 -2.59 10.46
N MET A 134 -0.69 -1.99 9.29
CA MET A 134 0.31 -0.95 9.08
C MET A 134 -0.12 0.39 9.70
N PRO A 135 0.84 1.29 10.00
CA PRO A 135 0.52 2.66 10.38
C PRO A 135 -0.31 3.35 9.29
N LYS A 136 -1.13 4.32 9.72
CA LYS A 136 -2.00 5.07 8.81
C LYS A 136 -1.18 5.72 7.70
N THR A 137 -1.66 5.60 6.47
CA THR A 137 -1.07 6.24 5.30
C THR A 137 -2.14 6.93 4.46
N THR A 138 -1.71 7.78 3.53
CA THR A 138 -2.58 8.45 2.57
C THR A 138 -2.22 7.99 1.16
N ILE A 139 -3.13 8.18 0.20
CA ILE A 139 -2.92 7.77 -1.19
C ILE A 139 -1.67 8.46 -1.75
N MET A 140 -1.50 9.76 -1.49
CA MET A 140 -0.33 10.51 -1.92
C MET A 140 0.98 9.96 -1.34
N GLN A 141 1.00 9.60 -0.04
CA GLN A 141 2.19 9.01 0.59
C GLN A 141 2.58 7.68 -0.05
N GLU A 142 1.60 6.86 -0.45
CA GLU A 142 1.90 5.61 -1.16
C GLU A 142 2.50 5.86 -2.54
N ILE A 143 1.95 6.81 -3.29
CA ILE A 143 2.47 7.21 -4.61
C ILE A 143 3.92 7.67 -4.49
N MET A 144 4.22 8.58 -3.55
CA MET A 144 5.57 9.07 -3.31
C MET A 144 6.54 7.94 -2.92
N LYS A 145 6.11 6.98 -2.09
CA LYS A 145 6.94 5.82 -1.71
C LYS A 145 7.28 4.94 -2.92
N LYS A 146 6.33 4.72 -3.83
CA LYS A 146 6.56 3.94 -5.05
C LYS A 146 7.54 4.65 -5.99
N ILE A 147 7.33 5.95 -6.25
CA ILE A 147 8.22 6.75 -7.11
C ILE A 147 9.66 6.74 -6.56
N LYS A 148 9.82 6.95 -5.25
CA LYS A 148 11.15 6.93 -4.60
C LYS A 148 11.84 5.56 -4.72
N LYS A 149 11.06 4.48 -4.78
CA LYS A 149 11.60 3.12 -4.93
C LYS A 149 12.10 2.85 -6.34
N GLU A 150 11.41 3.33 -7.37
CA GLU A 150 11.80 3.15 -8.78
C GLU A 150 12.97 4.04 -9.21
N LEU A 151 13.18 5.17 -8.52
CA LEU A 151 14.32 6.07 -8.74
C LEU A 151 15.64 5.57 -8.13
N ARG A 152 15.62 4.49 -7.35
CA ARG A 152 16.80 3.88 -6.70
C ARG A 152 17.16 2.56 -7.38
#